data_AF-A0A0K0XTX5-F1
#
_entry.id   AF-A0A0K0XTX5-F1
#
_cell.length_a   1.000
_cell.length_b   1.000
_cell.length_c   1.000
_cell.angle_alpha   90.00
_cell.angle_beta   90.00
_cell.angle_gamma   90.00
#
_symmetry.space_group_name_H-M   'P 1'
#
loop_
_entity.id
_entity.type
_entity.pdbx_description
1 polymer ?
#
loop_
_entity_poly.entity_id
_entity_poly.type
_entity_poly.pdbx_seq_one_letter_code
_entity_poly.pdbx_strand_id
1 'polypeptide(L)'
;MIQSDDDTRWRLFETGDARFPFRLALVRSGREVLVLRTQSKWPGPGSQVFCLRESEAPDALGPPIEDVRVAHIRRFGRKLSLVLDRNRQKRCDFLFLRKPYRNQPGDYEQIFFRTQQSLRQHKSRGRTNLFGDRELEVVIDANERYPWKFASAETRRSSLPVGDYALIHDDQTVAVVERKTFENFLRDVGDLQILHQQFAELAAWPNAAVVIEAQYADFMQPKRTGAWSVTHLGRVLAELSTLHANLPMIFAGNRKFANQWTQGFFEAVSRKLAEPATETIAEVAGTYKPGRPSGGDEQQLRYLVFQELPPSFSIAELQARMPDATRERLRSLLGRLRDEGRLECTGRGRAARWQRVDP
;
A
#
# COMPACT_ATOMS: atom_id res chain seq x y z
N MET A 1 -17.41 15.62 6.60
CA MET A 1 -17.04 14.91 7.84
C MET A 1 -15.54 14.69 7.81
N ILE A 2 -14.77 15.49 8.55
CA ILE A 2 -13.30 15.42 8.54
C ILE A 2 -12.92 14.10 9.19
N GLN A 3 -12.50 13.12 8.38
CA GLN A 3 -12.10 11.80 8.85
C GLN A 3 -10.84 11.95 9.71
N SER A 4 -10.83 11.40 10.93
CA SER A 4 -9.65 11.43 11.78
C SER A 4 -8.54 10.58 11.17
N ASP A 5 -7.45 11.22 10.77
CA ASP A 5 -6.21 10.55 10.39
C ASP A 5 -5.75 9.61 11.52
N ASP A 6 -5.32 8.40 11.17
CA ASP A 6 -4.77 7.45 12.13
C ASP A 6 -3.39 7.92 12.61
N ASP A 7 -3.26 8.23 13.91
CA ASP A 7 -1.99 8.66 14.53
C ASP A 7 -1.18 7.44 15.00
N THR A 8 -0.74 6.63 14.05
CA THR A 8 0.21 5.55 14.33
C THR A 8 1.63 6.13 14.43
N ARG A 9 2.29 5.91 15.57
CA ARG A 9 3.63 6.41 15.91
C ARG A 9 4.63 5.26 16.02
N TRP A 10 5.81 5.46 15.45
CA TRP A 10 7.03 4.68 15.67
C TRP A 10 7.77 5.30 16.85
N ARG A 11 7.92 4.56 17.95
CA ARG A 11 8.67 4.98 19.12
C ARG A 11 9.83 4.05 19.41
N LEU A 12 11.03 4.59 19.48
CA LEU A 12 12.24 3.85 19.79
C LEU A 12 12.78 4.30 21.15
N PHE A 13 13.14 3.35 22.00
CA PHE A 13 13.65 3.56 23.35
C PHE A 13 14.96 2.80 23.55
N GLU A 14 15.80 3.29 24.47
CA GLU A 14 16.93 2.53 25.01
C GLU A 14 16.47 1.76 26.25
N THR A 15 16.96 0.53 26.42
CA THR A 15 16.44 -0.40 27.45
C THR A 15 17.48 -0.90 28.44
N GLY A 16 18.75 -0.52 28.26
CA GLY A 16 19.86 -0.98 29.08
C GLY A 16 20.26 -2.45 28.89
N ASP A 17 19.48 -3.25 28.16
CA ASP A 17 19.76 -4.66 27.88
C ASP A 17 20.96 -4.80 26.92
N ALA A 18 21.95 -5.63 27.29
CA ALA A 18 23.16 -5.81 26.49
C ALA A 18 22.91 -6.55 25.16
N ARG A 19 21.91 -7.44 25.11
CA ARG A 19 21.58 -8.27 23.95
C ARG A 19 20.55 -7.59 23.04
N PHE A 20 19.61 -6.83 23.61
CA PHE A 20 18.61 -6.07 22.87
C PHE A 20 18.53 -4.62 23.39
N PRO A 21 19.54 -3.80 23.10
CA PRO A 21 19.65 -2.43 23.64
C PRO A 21 18.47 -1.52 23.31
N PHE A 22 17.69 -1.82 22.28
CA PHE A 22 16.58 -0.99 21.84
C PHE A 22 15.22 -1.69 21.97
N ARG A 23 14.22 -0.90 22.34
CA ARG A 23 12.80 -1.28 22.28
C ARG A 23 12.12 -0.40 21.25
N LEU A 24 11.45 -1.04 20.31
CA LEU A 24 10.68 -0.42 19.27
C LEU A 24 9.20 -0.70 19.49
N ALA A 25 8.38 0.33 19.63
CA ALA A 25 6.94 0.24 19.73
C ALA A 25 6.26 0.93 18.54
N LEU A 26 5.33 0.23 17.90
CA LEU A 26 4.29 0.85 17.08
C LEU A 26 3.11 1.16 18.01
N VAL A 27 2.84 2.44 18.21
CA VAL A 27 1.77 2.93 19.08
C VAL A 27 0.66 3.48 18.20
N ARG A 28 -0.56 3.05 18.42
CA ARG A 28 -1.72 3.43 17.62
C ARG A 28 -2.86 3.83 18.53
N SER A 29 -3.34 5.06 18.38
CA SER A 29 -4.37 5.62 19.28
C SER A 29 -4.01 5.44 20.76
N GLY A 30 -2.74 5.64 21.11
CA GLY A 30 -2.21 5.48 22.47
C GLY A 30 -1.94 4.03 22.92
N ARG A 31 -2.30 3.02 22.14
CA ARG A 31 -2.07 1.60 22.47
C ARG A 31 -0.88 1.03 21.72
N GLU A 32 -0.04 0.25 22.38
CA GLU A 32 1.05 -0.46 21.72
C GLU A 32 0.49 -1.67 20.95
N VAL A 33 0.60 -1.65 19.62
CA VAL A 33 0.07 -2.73 18.76
C VAL A 33 1.17 -3.71 18.32
N LEU A 34 2.43 -3.27 18.35
CA LEU A 34 3.58 -4.12 18.12
C LEU A 34 4.75 -3.59 18.92
N VAL A 35 5.33 -4.43 19.79
CA VAL A 35 6.54 -4.09 20.52
C VAL A 35 7.61 -5.12 20.26
N LEU A 36 8.79 -4.64 19.84
CA LEU A 36 9.94 -5.43 19.46
C LEU A 36 11.18 -4.99 20.23
N ARG A 37 11.92 -5.95 20.75
CA ARG A 37 13.30 -5.77 21.25
C ARG A 37 14.26 -5.98 20.10
N THR A 38 15.15 -5.03 19.85
CA THR A 38 16.03 -5.01 18.67
C THR A 38 17.49 -4.75 19.05
N GLN A 39 18.41 -5.27 18.24
CA GLN A 39 19.86 -5.07 18.43
C GLN A 39 20.39 -3.75 17.88
N SER A 40 19.62 -3.07 17.03
CA SER A 40 20.00 -1.81 16.41
C SER A 40 18.80 -0.91 16.21
N LYS A 41 19.02 0.41 16.31
CA LYS A 41 18.03 1.46 15.99
C LYS A 41 17.50 1.31 14.56
N TRP A 42 18.37 0.92 13.64
CA TRP A 42 18.06 0.69 12.24
C TRP A 42 19.03 -0.35 11.64
N PRO A 43 18.58 -1.30 10.79
CA PRO A 43 19.48 -2.26 10.16
C PRO A 43 20.50 -1.55 9.28
N GLY A 44 21.76 -1.95 9.42
CA GLY A 44 22.86 -1.44 8.62
C GLY A 44 22.77 -1.85 7.15
N PRO A 45 23.68 -1.31 6.30
CA PRO A 45 23.80 -1.75 4.92
C PRO A 45 23.99 -3.26 4.82
N GLY A 46 23.10 -3.95 4.09
CA GLY A 46 23.23 -5.39 3.84
C GLY A 46 22.85 -6.31 4.97
N SER A 47 22.53 -5.80 6.16
CA SER A 47 22.17 -6.63 7.31
C SER A 47 20.66 -6.61 7.58
N GLN A 48 20.20 -7.67 8.22
CA GLN A 48 18.89 -7.72 8.86
C GLN A 48 19.11 -7.83 10.36
N VAL A 49 18.22 -7.21 11.13
CA VAL A 49 18.30 -7.22 12.59
C VAL A 49 17.28 -8.22 13.10
N PHE A 50 17.73 -9.17 13.90
CA PHE A 50 16.83 -10.07 14.62
C PHE A 50 16.09 -9.29 15.70
N CYS A 51 14.81 -9.58 15.85
CA CYS A 51 13.95 -8.95 16.85
C CYS A 51 13.23 -10.02 17.66
N LEU A 52 13.04 -9.75 18.95
CA LEU A 52 12.14 -10.50 19.80
C LEU A 52 10.86 -9.69 19.99
N ARG A 53 9.71 -10.37 19.95
CA ARG A 53 8.46 -9.77 20.41
C ARG A 53 8.55 -9.60 21.91
N GLU A 54 8.20 -8.41 22.39
CA GLU A 54 8.09 -8.17 23.83
C GLU A 54 6.80 -8.81 24.35
N SER A 55 6.93 -9.62 25.41
CA SER A 55 5.81 -10.22 26.13
C SER A 55 5.40 -9.41 27.36
N GLU A 56 6.34 -8.70 27.98
CA GLU A 56 6.12 -7.93 29.20
C GLU A 56 6.69 -6.52 29.04
N ALA A 57 5.88 -5.53 29.43
CA ALA A 57 6.31 -4.15 29.42
C ALA A 57 7.37 -3.92 30.52
N PRO A 58 8.43 -3.14 30.25
CA PRO A 58 9.40 -2.77 31.28
C PRO A 58 8.77 -1.88 32.36
N ASP A 59 9.24 -2.03 33.61
CA ASP A 59 8.74 -1.28 34.77
C ASP A 59 8.88 0.25 34.60
N ALA A 60 9.94 0.69 33.92
CA ALA A 60 10.15 2.09 33.57
C ALA A 60 10.91 2.22 32.25
N LEU A 61 10.51 3.19 31.42
CA LEU A 61 11.21 3.61 30.21
C LEU A 61 11.57 5.09 30.32
N GLY A 62 12.78 5.41 29.84
CA GLY A 62 13.13 6.81 29.56
C GLY A 62 12.28 7.39 28.41
N PRO A 63 12.47 8.69 28.09
CA PRO A 63 11.82 9.29 26.93
C PRO A 63 12.27 8.57 25.63
N PRO A 64 11.40 8.51 24.60
CA PRO A 64 11.77 7.91 23.33
C PRO A 64 12.92 8.69 22.67
N ILE A 65 13.91 7.97 22.15
CA ILE A 65 15.01 8.54 21.36
C ILE A 65 14.59 8.85 19.92
N GLU A 66 13.55 8.18 19.43
CA GLU A 66 12.85 8.53 18.19
C GLU A 66 11.35 8.43 18.44
N ASP A 67 10.58 9.42 17.99
CA ASP A 67 9.12 9.38 17.98
C ASP A 67 8.62 9.96 16.64
N VAL A 68 8.34 9.09 15.68
CA VAL A 68 8.10 9.46 14.27
C VAL A 68 6.73 8.97 13.83
N ARG A 69 6.00 9.77 13.06
CA ARG A 69 4.71 9.33 12.49
C ARG A 69 4.92 8.21 11.45
N VAL A 70 4.03 7.24 11.42
CA VAL A 70 3.98 6.22 10.38
C VAL A 70 3.10 6.74 9.24
N ALA A 71 3.72 7.02 8.08
CA ALA A 71 3.05 7.49 6.87
C ALA A 71 2.31 6.37 6.12
N HIS A 72 2.86 5.14 6.16
CA HIS A 72 2.17 3.96 5.65
C HIS A 72 2.52 2.72 6.45
N ILE A 73 1.53 1.87 6.69
CA ILE A 73 1.73 0.50 7.17
C ILE A 73 0.88 -0.43 6.30
N ARG A 74 1.49 -1.51 5.83
CA ARG A 74 0.79 -2.50 5.00
C ARG A 74 1.32 -3.89 5.24
N ARG A 75 0.40 -4.84 5.40
CA ARG A 75 0.73 -6.24 5.47
C ARG A 75 0.86 -6.85 4.07
N PHE A 76 1.89 -7.66 3.89
CA PHE A 76 2.10 -8.53 2.73
C PHE A 76 2.39 -9.93 3.23
N GLY A 77 1.34 -10.73 3.39
CA GLY A 77 1.49 -12.08 3.93
C GLY A 77 2.13 -12.07 5.32
N ARG A 78 3.24 -12.80 5.48
CA ARG A 78 4.09 -12.85 6.69
C ARG A 78 4.89 -11.57 6.98
N LYS A 79 4.73 -10.51 6.20
CA LYS A 79 5.53 -9.29 6.28
C LYS A 79 4.67 -8.09 6.66
N LEU A 80 5.16 -7.28 7.58
CA LEU A 80 4.62 -5.95 7.86
C LEU A 80 5.56 -4.90 7.27
N SER A 81 5.09 -4.18 6.25
CA SER A 81 5.84 -3.12 5.59
C SER A 81 5.46 -1.77 6.17
N LEU A 82 6.46 -0.93 6.43
CA LEU A 82 6.31 0.37 7.07
C LEU A 82 7.04 1.45 6.28
N VAL A 83 6.39 2.60 6.16
CA VAL A 83 6.97 3.85 5.71
C VAL A 83 6.82 4.89 6.82
N LEU A 84 7.94 5.32 7.38
CA LEU A 84 7.99 6.40 8.36
C LEU A 84 7.95 7.76 7.66
N ASP A 85 7.31 8.74 8.29
CA ASP A 85 7.18 10.10 7.78
C ASP A 85 8.45 10.91 8.00
N ARG A 86 9.54 10.49 7.35
CA ARG A 86 10.86 11.15 7.39
C ARG A 86 11.63 10.95 6.10
N ASN A 87 12.71 11.70 5.90
CA ASN A 87 13.46 11.68 4.64
C ASN A 87 14.50 10.55 4.51
N ARG A 88 15.11 10.14 5.61
CA ARG A 88 16.13 9.08 5.65
C ARG A 88 15.63 7.90 6.48
N GLN A 89 16.12 6.70 6.19
CA GLN A 89 15.76 5.49 6.96
C GLN A 89 14.24 5.36 7.14
N LYS A 90 13.52 5.50 6.03
CA LYS A 90 12.06 5.65 6.07
C LYS A 90 11.30 4.40 5.68
N ARG A 91 11.93 3.42 5.00
CA ARG A 91 11.25 2.20 4.52
C ARG A 91 11.85 0.97 5.17
N CYS A 92 11.01 0.18 5.82
CA CYS A 92 11.41 -1.08 6.40
C CYS A 92 10.31 -2.13 6.33
N ASP A 93 10.72 -3.37 6.57
CA ASP A 93 9.84 -4.51 6.71
C ASP A 93 10.18 -5.27 7.99
N PHE A 94 9.16 -5.71 8.72
CA PHE A 94 9.27 -6.79 9.71
C PHE A 94 8.78 -8.09 9.08
N LEU A 95 9.66 -9.08 8.98
CA LEU A 95 9.32 -10.42 8.49
C LEU A 95 9.09 -11.34 9.69
N PHE A 96 7.89 -11.92 9.77
CA PHE A 96 7.50 -12.84 10.83
C PHE A 96 7.57 -14.27 10.32
N LEU A 97 8.49 -15.05 10.87
CA LEU A 97 8.66 -16.47 10.56
C LEU A 97 8.29 -17.31 11.77
N ARG A 98 7.79 -18.52 11.53
CA ARG A 98 7.67 -19.58 12.52
C ARG A 98 8.56 -20.72 12.08
N LYS A 99 9.37 -21.24 12.99
CA LYS A 99 10.22 -22.41 12.77
C LYS A 99 9.87 -23.49 13.77
N PRO A 100 9.77 -24.76 13.34
CA PRO A 100 9.62 -25.85 14.29
C PRO A 100 10.85 -25.89 15.21
N TYR A 101 10.63 -26.25 16.46
CA TYR A 101 11.76 -26.59 17.33
C TYR A 101 12.45 -27.85 16.80
N ARG A 102 13.78 -27.91 16.92
CA ARG A 102 14.54 -29.09 16.47
C ARG A 102 14.34 -30.29 17.40
N ASN A 103 14.15 -30.04 18.69
CA ASN A 103 14.26 -31.07 19.74
C ASN A 103 12.98 -31.20 20.60
N GLN A 104 11.90 -30.52 20.25
CA GLN A 104 10.63 -30.61 20.98
C GLN A 104 9.44 -30.34 20.04
N PRO A 105 8.24 -30.83 20.38
CA PRO A 105 7.03 -30.44 19.68
C PRO A 105 6.78 -28.94 19.78
N GLY A 106 6.26 -28.33 18.70
CA GLY A 106 5.91 -26.91 18.65
C GLY A 106 6.78 -26.08 17.69
N ASP A 107 6.49 -24.79 17.62
CA ASP A 107 7.22 -23.81 16.82
C ASP A 107 7.59 -22.57 17.63
N TYR A 108 8.52 -21.77 17.11
CA TYR A 108 8.89 -20.48 17.69
C TYR A 108 8.90 -19.38 16.63
N GLU A 109 8.58 -18.15 17.06
CA GLU A 109 8.58 -16.97 16.20
C GLU A 109 10.01 -16.42 16.01
N GLN A 110 10.33 -16.04 14.78
CA GLN A 110 11.51 -15.24 14.45
C GLN A 110 11.05 -13.99 13.70
N ILE A 111 11.43 -12.82 14.21
CA ILE A 111 11.12 -11.54 13.59
C ILE A 111 12.41 -10.94 13.04
N PHE A 112 12.40 -10.53 11.78
CA PHE A 112 13.53 -9.85 11.15
C PHE A 112 13.16 -8.46 10.67
N PHE A 113 13.84 -7.45 11.21
CA PHE A 113 13.80 -6.07 10.76
C PHE A 113 14.75 -5.90 9.56
N ARG A 114 14.18 -5.58 8.40
CA ARG A 114 14.88 -5.43 7.13
C ARG A 114 14.63 -4.06 6.52
N THR A 115 15.58 -3.57 5.73
CA THR A 115 15.51 -2.26 5.07
C THR A 115 15.53 -2.45 3.56
N GLN A 116 15.14 -1.42 2.83
CA GLN A 116 15.23 -1.45 1.36
C GLN A 116 16.65 -1.80 0.87
N GLN A 117 17.69 -1.33 1.56
CA GLN A 117 19.08 -1.60 1.20
C GLN A 117 19.48 -3.05 1.45
N SER A 118 19.07 -3.65 2.58
CA SER A 118 19.38 -5.05 2.88
C SER A 118 18.66 -6.01 1.93
N LEU A 119 17.42 -5.69 1.53
CA LEU A 119 16.68 -6.46 0.52
C LEU A 119 17.31 -6.42 -0.87
N ARG A 120 17.94 -5.29 -1.26
CA ARG A 120 18.64 -5.19 -2.55
C ARG A 120 19.90 -6.06 -2.63
N GLN A 121 20.57 -6.26 -1.50
CA GLN A 121 21.81 -7.02 -1.41
C GLN A 121 21.53 -8.52 -1.21
N HIS A 122 20.52 -8.86 -0.40
CA HIS A 122 19.97 -10.22 -0.31
C HIS A 122 18.88 -10.42 -1.37
N LYS A 123 19.27 -10.50 -2.64
CA LYS A 123 18.33 -10.81 -3.74
C LYS A 123 17.68 -12.17 -3.48
N SER A 124 16.45 -12.18 -2.97
CA SER A 124 15.59 -13.36 -3.06
C SER A 124 15.26 -13.58 -4.53
N ARG A 125 16.07 -14.39 -5.23
CA ARG A 125 15.84 -14.70 -6.64
C ARG A 125 14.50 -15.44 -6.75
N GLY A 126 13.58 -14.89 -7.55
CA GLY A 126 12.45 -15.63 -8.12
C GLY A 126 11.29 -16.03 -7.20
N ARG A 127 11.21 -15.54 -5.95
CA ARG A 127 10.09 -15.86 -5.06
C ARG A 127 9.12 -14.70 -4.90
N THR A 128 7.89 -14.88 -5.38
CA THR A 128 6.74 -14.04 -5.05
C THR A 128 6.41 -14.17 -3.56
N ASN A 129 5.79 -13.14 -2.97
CA ASN A 129 5.38 -13.20 -1.55
C ASN A 129 4.29 -14.23 -1.31
N LEU A 130 3.47 -14.49 -2.32
CA LEU A 130 2.45 -15.54 -2.34
C LEU A 130 3.09 -16.80 -2.92
N PHE A 131 3.10 -17.90 -2.16
CA PHE A 131 3.72 -19.17 -2.53
C PHE A 131 2.89 -20.36 -2.03
N GLY A 132 3.14 -21.55 -2.58
CA GLY A 132 2.42 -22.78 -2.27
C GLY A 132 1.32 -23.09 -3.29
N ASP A 133 1.05 -24.37 -3.49
CA ASP A 133 -0.03 -24.84 -4.37
C ASP A 133 -1.31 -25.05 -3.56
N ARG A 134 -2.44 -24.70 -4.18
CA ARG A 134 -3.78 -24.85 -3.61
C ARG A 134 -4.72 -25.27 -4.72
N GLU A 135 -5.64 -26.14 -4.36
CA GLU A 135 -6.79 -26.43 -5.21
C GLU A 135 -7.64 -25.16 -5.34
N LEU A 136 -8.13 -24.93 -6.55
CA LEU A 136 -8.96 -23.80 -6.89
C LEU A 136 -10.33 -24.33 -7.30
N GLU A 137 -11.39 -23.81 -6.72
CA GLU A 137 -12.75 -23.99 -7.22
C GLU A 137 -13.16 -22.73 -7.99
N VAL A 138 -13.38 -22.87 -9.29
CA VAL A 138 -13.79 -21.78 -10.16
C VAL A 138 -15.20 -22.03 -10.68
N VAL A 139 -16.10 -21.09 -10.41
CA VAL A 139 -17.43 -21.06 -10.99
C VAL A 139 -17.40 -20.22 -12.25
N ILE A 140 -17.92 -20.79 -13.32
CA ILE A 140 -18.07 -20.14 -14.62
C ILE A 140 -19.55 -19.81 -14.81
N ASP A 141 -19.87 -18.58 -15.20
CA ASP A 141 -21.26 -18.19 -15.42
C ASP A 141 -21.95 -19.12 -16.45
N ALA A 142 -23.21 -19.43 -16.18
CA ALA A 142 -24.00 -20.31 -17.03
C ALA A 142 -24.23 -19.73 -18.44
N ASN A 143 -24.26 -18.40 -18.58
CA ASN A 143 -24.47 -17.71 -19.85
C ASN A 143 -23.18 -17.44 -20.62
N GLU A 144 -22.00 -17.66 -20.03
CA GLU A 144 -20.73 -17.45 -20.73
C GLU A 144 -20.55 -18.49 -21.85
N ARG A 145 -20.80 -18.06 -23.10
CA ARG A 145 -20.90 -18.97 -24.25
C ARG A 145 -19.57 -19.61 -24.61
N TYR A 146 -18.48 -18.87 -24.43
CA TYR A 146 -17.13 -19.30 -24.79
C TYR A 146 -16.21 -19.21 -23.58
N PRO A 147 -16.36 -20.09 -22.58
CA PRO A 147 -15.63 -19.98 -21.34
C PRO A 147 -14.15 -20.26 -21.51
N TRP A 148 -13.33 -19.58 -20.71
CA TRP A 148 -11.93 -19.93 -20.53
C TRP A 148 -11.79 -21.31 -19.87
N LYS A 149 -10.59 -21.88 -19.95
CA LYS A 149 -10.25 -23.17 -19.35
C LYS A 149 -9.15 -22.97 -18.32
N PHE A 150 -9.40 -23.43 -17.10
CA PHE A 150 -8.46 -23.35 -15.98
C PHE A 150 -7.86 -24.74 -15.75
N ALA A 151 -6.59 -24.94 -16.13
CA ALA A 151 -5.99 -26.27 -16.14
C ALA A 151 -5.71 -26.84 -14.72
N SER A 152 -5.54 -25.96 -13.74
CA SER A 152 -5.22 -26.30 -12.35
C SER A 152 -6.35 -25.95 -11.37
N ALA A 153 -7.60 -25.91 -11.87
CA ALA A 153 -8.78 -25.62 -11.06
C ALA A 153 -9.88 -26.64 -11.34
N GLU A 154 -10.61 -27.01 -10.29
CA GLU A 154 -11.92 -27.62 -10.43
C GLU A 154 -12.88 -26.55 -10.94
N THR A 155 -13.63 -26.87 -12.00
CA THR A 155 -14.54 -25.91 -12.62
C THR A 155 -15.96 -26.45 -12.62
N ARG A 156 -16.91 -25.58 -12.28
CA ARG A 156 -18.34 -25.87 -12.43
C ARG A 156 -19.07 -24.70 -13.06
N ARG A 157 -20.20 -24.98 -13.71
CA ARG A 157 -21.06 -23.95 -14.28
C ARG A 157 -22.23 -23.67 -13.36
N SER A 158 -22.50 -22.40 -13.11
CA SER A 158 -23.63 -21.93 -12.32
C SER A 158 -23.96 -20.50 -12.69
N SER A 159 -25.19 -20.05 -12.46
CA SER A 159 -25.49 -18.61 -12.55
C SER A 159 -24.65 -17.87 -11.52
N LEU A 160 -23.94 -16.83 -11.97
CA LEU A 160 -23.27 -15.88 -11.10
C LEU A 160 -24.13 -14.62 -10.94
N PRO A 161 -24.08 -13.95 -9.78
CA PRO A 161 -24.76 -12.66 -9.60
C PRO A 161 -24.10 -11.55 -10.41
N VAL A 162 -22.77 -11.61 -10.60
CA VAL A 162 -22.00 -10.66 -11.41
C VAL A 162 -20.73 -11.34 -11.95
N GLY A 163 -20.22 -10.84 -13.07
CA GLY A 163 -19.00 -11.34 -13.70
C GLY A 163 -19.19 -12.69 -14.40
N ASP A 164 -18.18 -13.09 -15.16
CA ASP A 164 -18.19 -14.34 -15.92
C ASP A 164 -17.51 -15.49 -15.18
N TYR A 165 -16.62 -15.16 -14.23
CA TYR A 165 -15.82 -16.12 -13.48
C TYR A 165 -15.74 -15.73 -12.01
N ALA A 166 -15.90 -16.68 -11.11
CA ALA A 166 -15.76 -16.48 -9.68
C ALA A 166 -14.83 -17.54 -9.06
N LEU A 167 -13.98 -17.13 -8.12
CA LEU A 167 -13.22 -18.04 -7.27
C LEU A 167 -14.01 -18.30 -5.99
N ILE A 168 -14.17 -19.57 -5.63
CA ILE A 168 -14.81 -20.01 -4.40
C ILE A 168 -13.75 -20.45 -3.39
N HIS A 169 -13.95 -20.05 -2.14
CA HIS A 169 -13.15 -20.48 -0.99
C HIS A 169 -14.07 -20.55 0.23
N ASP A 170 -14.08 -21.68 0.94
CA ASP A 170 -14.99 -21.95 2.07
C ASP A 170 -16.46 -21.62 1.74
N ASP A 171 -16.94 -22.10 0.58
CA ASP A 171 -18.29 -21.87 0.04
C ASP A 171 -18.66 -20.40 -0.23
N GLN A 172 -17.69 -19.49 -0.18
CA GLN A 172 -17.88 -18.06 -0.44
C GLN A 172 -17.18 -17.60 -1.71
N THR A 173 -17.80 -16.66 -2.42
CA THR A 173 -17.14 -15.97 -3.55
C THR A 173 -16.11 -14.98 -3.02
N VAL A 174 -14.84 -15.24 -3.33
CA VAL A 174 -13.71 -14.44 -2.83
C VAL A 174 -12.99 -13.63 -3.92
N ALA A 175 -13.26 -13.91 -5.19
CA ALA A 175 -12.85 -13.10 -6.33
C ALA A 175 -13.86 -13.23 -7.46
N VAL A 176 -14.02 -12.16 -8.24
CA VAL A 176 -14.87 -12.15 -9.45
C VAL A 176 -14.13 -11.49 -10.62
N VAL A 177 -14.31 -12.01 -11.82
CA VAL A 177 -13.72 -11.48 -13.04
C VAL A 177 -14.77 -11.35 -14.13
N GLU A 178 -14.91 -10.14 -14.66
CA GLU A 178 -15.66 -9.83 -15.88
C GLU A 178 -14.72 -9.95 -17.08
N ARG A 179 -15.10 -10.74 -18.08
CA ARG A 179 -14.37 -10.89 -19.33
C ARG A 179 -14.98 -9.96 -20.37
N LYS A 180 -14.15 -9.10 -20.96
CA LYS A 180 -14.59 -8.22 -22.05
C LYS A 180 -13.74 -8.40 -23.30
N THR A 181 -14.37 -8.66 -24.44
CA THR A 181 -13.68 -8.59 -25.74
C THR A 181 -13.52 -7.12 -26.14
N PHE A 182 -12.60 -6.83 -27.07
CA PHE A 182 -12.43 -5.47 -27.60
C PHE A 182 -13.74 -4.91 -28.18
N GLU A 183 -14.45 -5.72 -28.97
CA GLU A 183 -15.68 -5.38 -29.66
C GLU A 183 -16.86 -5.21 -28.71
N ASN A 184 -16.96 -6.07 -27.68
CA ASN A 184 -17.97 -5.90 -26.64
C ASN A 184 -17.71 -4.61 -25.85
N PHE A 185 -16.45 -4.32 -25.51
CA PHE A 185 -16.12 -3.06 -24.84
C PHE A 185 -16.49 -1.85 -25.71
N LEU A 186 -16.15 -1.84 -26.99
CA LEU A 186 -16.53 -0.75 -27.90
C LEU A 186 -18.06 -0.61 -28.04
N ARG A 187 -18.82 -1.70 -27.92
CA ARG A 187 -20.28 -1.63 -27.88
C ARG A 187 -20.77 -0.99 -26.58
N ASP A 188 -20.23 -1.42 -25.45
CA ASP A 188 -20.60 -0.93 -24.12
C ASP A 188 -20.28 0.57 -23.93
N VAL A 189 -19.30 1.11 -24.65
CA VAL A 189 -19.04 2.56 -24.72
C VAL A 189 -20.26 3.34 -25.22
N GLY A 190 -21.09 2.75 -26.09
CA GLY A 190 -22.35 3.34 -26.56
C GLY A 190 -23.36 3.54 -25.44
N ASP A 191 -23.30 2.68 -24.42
CA ASP A 191 -24.18 2.68 -23.25
C ASP A 191 -23.38 2.96 -21.97
N LEU A 192 -22.52 3.98 -22.00
CA LEU A 192 -21.56 4.26 -20.94
C LEU A 192 -22.17 4.32 -19.53
N GLN A 193 -23.39 4.83 -19.38
CA GLN A 193 -24.08 4.87 -18.08
C GLN A 193 -24.40 3.46 -17.54
N ILE A 194 -24.82 2.54 -18.42
CA ILE A 194 -25.04 1.13 -18.07
C ILE A 194 -23.70 0.48 -17.71
N LEU A 195 -22.65 0.76 -18.49
CA LEU A 195 -21.30 0.27 -18.19
C LEU A 195 -20.81 0.75 -16.80
N HIS A 196 -21.10 2.00 -16.41
CA HIS A 196 -20.80 2.48 -15.06
C HIS A 196 -21.56 1.71 -13.98
N GLN A 197 -22.84 1.40 -14.19
CA GLN A 197 -23.64 0.62 -13.23
C GLN A 197 -23.07 -0.79 -13.07
N GLN A 198 -22.75 -1.47 -14.18
CA GLN A 198 -22.14 -2.80 -14.17
C GLN A 198 -20.79 -2.81 -13.44
N PHE A 199 -19.93 -1.83 -13.72
CA PHE A 199 -18.63 -1.74 -13.04
C PHE A 199 -18.77 -1.41 -11.56
N ALA A 200 -19.74 -0.57 -11.18
CA ALA A 200 -20.01 -0.29 -9.77
C ALA A 200 -20.50 -1.53 -9.01
N GLU A 201 -21.40 -2.32 -9.61
CA GLU A 201 -21.86 -3.58 -9.04
C GLU A 201 -20.71 -4.58 -8.90
N LEU A 202 -19.90 -4.77 -9.94
CA LEU A 202 -18.75 -5.66 -9.92
C LEU A 202 -17.72 -5.23 -8.85
N ALA A 203 -17.45 -3.93 -8.73
CA ALA A 203 -16.49 -3.38 -7.76
C ALA A 203 -16.91 -3.57 -6.29
N ALA A 204 -18.18 -3.89 -6.02
CA ALA A 204 -18.66 -4.19 -4.67
C ALA A 204 -18.18 -5.56 -4.15
N TRP A 205 -17.73 -6.44 -5.05
CA TRP A 205 -17.28 -7.79 -4.71
C TRP A 205 -15.80 -7.82 -4.31
N PRO A 206 -15.40 -8.75 -3.43
CA PRO A 206 -14.00 -8.90 -3.03
C PRO A 206 -13.13 -9.27 -4.24
N ASN A 207 -11.95 -8.67 -4.33
CA ASN A 207 -10.95 -8.95 -5.38
C ASN A 207 -11.59 -9.04 -6.78
N ALA A 208 -12.34 -8.01 -7.17
CA ALA A 208 -12.95 -7.91 -8.49
C ALA A 208 -11.96 -7.39 -9.54
N ALA A 209 -12.12 -7.80 -10.81
CA ALA A 209 -11.38 -7.23 -11.94
C ALA A 209 -12.16 -7.32 -13.26
N VAL A 210 -11.87 -6.41 -14.18
CA VAL A 210 -12.30 -6.49 -15.59
C VAL A 210 -11.10 -6.85 -16.44
N VAL A 211 -11.18 -7.93 -17.20
CA VAL A 211 -10.10 -8.39 -18.07
C VAL A 211 -10.51 -8.23 -19.52
N ILE A 212 -9.85 -7.31 -20.19
CA ILE A 212 -10.12 -6.92 -21.57
C ILE A 212 -9.17 -7.67 -22.51
N GLU A 213 -9.71 -8.42 -23.46
CA GLU A 213 -8.97 -9.20 -24.47
C GLU A 213 -8.43 -8.29 -25.60
N ALA A 214 -7.76 -7.19 -25.23
CA ALA A 214 -7.17 -6.21 -26.14
C ALA A 214 -5.96 -5.54 -25.48
N GLN A 215 -5.09 -4.92 -26.27
CA GLN A 215 -4.06 -4.02 -25.74
C GLN A 215 -4.65 -2.61 -25.59
N TYR A 216 -4.16 -1.81 -24.63
CA TYR A 216 -4.59 -0.41 -24.49
C TYR A 216 -4.39 0.39 -25.80
N ALA A 217 -3.29 0.13 -26.50
CA ALA A 217 -2.96 0.78 -27.77
C ALA A 217 -4.02 0.54 -28.87
N ASP A 218 -4.83 -0.51 -28.75
CA ASP A 218 -5.86 -0.85 -29.73
C ASP A 218 -6.99 0.19 -29.75
N PHE A 219 -7.30 0.77 -28.59
CA PHE A 219 -8.28 1.84 -28.43
C PHE A 219 -7.78 3.21 -28.94
N MET A 220 -6.47 3.30 -29.22
CA MET A 220 -5.81 4.52 -29.70
C MET A 220 -5.50 4.47 -31.21
N GLN A 221 -6.03 3.45 -31.91
CA GLN A 221 -5.82 3.25 -33.34
C GLN A 221 -7.13 3.45 -34.11
N PRO A 222 -7.28 4.55 -34.89
CA PRO A 222 -8.52 4.86 -35.60
C PRO A 222 -9.02 3.74 -36.53
N LYS A 223 -8.09 2.94 -37.09
CA LYS A 223 -8.42 1.80 -37.95
C LYS A 223 -9.11 0.64 -37.23
N ARG A 224 -9.07 0.62 -35.89
CA ARG A 224 -9.62 -0.45 -35.04
C ARG A 224 -10.86 -0.01 -34.26
N THR A 225 -11.03 1.28 -34.03
CA THR A 225 -12.08 1.81 -33.13
C THR A 225 -13.43 2.03 -33.81
N GLY A 226 -13.52 1.77 -35.12
CA GLY A 226 -14.76 1.86 -35.87
C GLY A 226 -15.36 3.27 -35.82
N ALA A 227 -16.60 3.37 -35.34
CA ALA A 227 -17.32 4.65 -35.22
C ALA A 227 -16.79 5.56 -34.09
N TRP A 228 -16.00 5.02 -33.17
CA TRP A 228 -15.52 5.79 -32.03
C TRP A 228 -14.22 6.52 -32.35
N SER A 229 -14.18 7.83 -32.08
CA SER A 229 -12.94 8.59 -32.15
C SER A 229 -12.00 8.20 -31.02
N VAL A 230 -10.70 8.16 -31.29
CA VAL A 230 -9.67 7.83 -30.28
C VAL A 230 -9.65 8.85 -29.14
N THR A 231 -10.00 10.11 -29.41
CA THR A 231 -10.13 11.16 -28.39
C THR A 231 -11.29 10.87 -27.43
N HIS A 232 -12.43 10.41 -27.94
CA HIS A 232 -13.55 10.02 -27.11
C HIS A 232 -13.22 8.78 -26.26
N LEU A 233 -12.65 7.74 -26.87
CA LEU A 233 -12.23 6.54 -26.14
C LEU A 233 -11.20 6.84 -25.05
N GLY A 234 -10.23 7.71 -25.33
CA GLY A 234 -9.27 8.16 -24.32
C GLY A 234 -9.93 8.82 -23.10
N ARG A 235 -10.99 9.62 -23.31
CA ARG A 235 -11.77 10.22 -22.21
C ARG A 235 -12.54 9.15 -21.43
N VAL A 236 -13.22 8.25 -22.12
CA VAL A 236 -13.99 7.17 -21.49
C VAL A 236 -13.10 6.25 -20.64
N LEU A 237 -11.95 5.83 -21.18
CA LEU A 237 -11.01 4.99 -20.45
C LEU A 237 -10.43 5.68 -19.21
N ALA A 238 -10.13 6.98 -19.32
CA ALA A 238 -9.68 7.78 -18.18
C ALA A 238 -10.78 7.94 -17.12
N GLU A 239 -12.02 8.19 -17.54
CA GLU A 239 -13.19 8.32 -16.68
C GLU A 239 -13.47 7.02 -15.93
N LEU A 240 -13.55 5.88 -16.63
CA LEU A 240 -13.76 4.57 -16.03
C LEU A 240 -12.65 4.24 -15.01
N SER A 241 -11.38 4.48 -15.36
CA SER A 241 -10.24 4.25 -14.43
C SER A 241 -10.29 5.14 -13.19
N THR A 242 -10.86 6.34 -13.31
CA THR A 242 -10.92 7.34 -12.23
C THR A 242 -12.11 7.07 -11.31
N LEU A 243 -13.30 6.86 -11.89
CA LEU A 243 -14.53 6.64 -11.13
C LEU A 243 -14.59 5.25 -10.52
N HIS A 244 -13.93 4.26 -11.12
CA HIS A 244 -13.85 2.88 -10.63
C HIS A 244 -12.42 2.52 -10.19
N ALA A 245 -11.76 3.41 -9.45
CA ALA A 245 -10.34 3.27 -9.08
C ALA A 245 -10.00 1.97 -8.29
N ASN A 246 -10.99 1.35 -7.65
CA ASN A 246 -10.84 0.09 -6.93
C ASN A 246 -11.09 -1.16 -7.79
N LEU A 247 -11.47 -0.99 -9.06
CA LEU A 247 -11.72 -2.07 -10.01
C LEU A 247 -10.61 -2.09 -11.07
N PRO A 248 -9.61 -2.97 -10.95
CA PRO A 248 -8.54 -3.09 -11.94
C PRO A 248 -9.11 -3.45 -13.32
N MET A 249 -8.78 -2.63 -14.31
CA MET A 249 -9.03 -2.91 -15.72
C MET A 249 -7.74 -3.39 -16.39
N ILE A 250 -7.73 -4.65 -16.81
CA ILE A 250 -6.54 -5.34 -17.31
C ILE A 250 -6.63 -5.50 -18.82
N PHE A 251 -5.79 -4.79 -19.55
CA PHE A 251 -5.64 -4.92 -21.00
C PHE A 251 -4.70 -6.08 -21.33
N ALA A 252 -5.26 -7.29 -21.39
CA ALA A 252 -4.50 -8.53 -21.48
C ALA A 252 -4.01 -8.85 -22.91
N GLY A 253 -4.37 -8.05 -23.91
CA GLY A 253 -3.96 -8.25 -25.30
C GLY A 253 -4.83 -9.24 -26.06
N ASN A 254 -4.94 -10.48 -25.61
CA ASN A 254 -5.77 -11.50 -26.26
C ASN A 254 -6.36 -12.51 -25.27
N ARG A 255 -7.27 -13.35 -25.76
CA ARG A 255 -7.95 -14.40 -24.98
C ARG A 255 -7.02 -15.32 -24.19
N LYS A 256 -5.90 -15.73 -24.78
CA LYS A 256 -4.95 -16.65 -24.11
C LYS A 256 -4.32 -15.98 -22.90
N PHE A 257 -3.87 -14.74 -23.05
CA PHE A 257 -3.25 -13.98 -21.97
C PHE A 257 -4.26 -13.53 -20.92
N ALA A 258 -5.49 -13.22 -21.33
CA ALA A 258 -6.59 -12.92 -20.41
C ALA A 258 -6.91 -14.11 -19.49
N ASN A 259 -7.01 -15.31 -20.06
CA ASN A 259 -7.16 -16.55 -19.28
C ASN A 259 -5.96 -16.78 -18.34
N GLN A 260 -4.74 -16.68 -18.86
CA GLN A 260 -3.52 -16.86 -18.05
C GLN A 260 -3.43 -15.87 -16.89
N TRP A 261 -3.77 -14.60 -17.12
CA TRP A 261 -3.80 -13.58 -16.09
C TRP A 261 -4.86 -13.91 -15.03
N THR A 262 -6.06 -14.31 -15.45
CA THR A 262 -7.17 -14.68 -14.55
C THR A 262 -6.83 -15.89 -13.69
N GLN A 263 -6.20 -16.92 -14.26
CA GLN A 263 -5.70 -18.06 -13.50
C GLN A 263 -4.68 -17.62 -12.44
N GLY A 264 -3.66 -16.84 -12.83
CA GLY A 264 -2.66 -16.35 -11.89
C GLY A 264 -3.23 -15.41 -10.81
N PHE A 265 -4.27 -14.65 -11.14
CA PHE A 265 -5.00 -13.81 -10.20
C PHE A 265 -5.76 -14.64 -9.17
N PHE A 266 -6.52 -15.65 -9.60
CA PHE A 266 -7.22 -16.56 -8.68
C PHE A 266 -6.24 -17.36 -7.80
N GLU A 267 -5.14 -17.86 -8.35
CA GLU A 267 -4.07 -18.47 -7.55
C GLU A 267 -3.52 -17.51 -6.47
N ALA A 268 -3.30 -16.24 -6.82
CA ALA A 268 -2.81 -15.24 -5.89
C ALA A 268 -3.84 -14.93 -4.79
N VAL A 269 -5.13 -14.83 -5.13
CA VAL A 269 -6.19 -14.62 -4.13
C VAL A 269 -6.30 -15.81 -3.19
N SER A 270 -6.33 -17.04 -3.70
CA SER A 270 -6.37 -18.26 -2.90
C SER A 270 -5.17 -18.34 -1.93
N ARG A 271 -3.95 -18.09 -2.43
CA ARG A 271 -2.74 -18.03 -1.59
C ARG A 271 -2.81 -16.94 -0.52
N LYS A 272 -3.36 -15.77 -0.84
CA LYS A 272 -3.51 -14.65 0.12
C LYS A 272 -4.46 -15.00 1.27
N LEU A 273 -5.52 -15.75 1.01
CA LEU A 273 -6.49 -16.18 2.02
C LEU A 273 -5.94 -17.31 2.88
N ALA A 274 -5.19 -18.23 2.29
CA ALA A 274 -4.60 -19.38 3.00
C ALA A 274 -3.42 -19.02 3.92
N GLU A 275 -2.81 -17.83 3.78
CA GLU A 275 -1.76 -17.41 4.69
C GLU A 275 -2.35 -17.06 6.06
N PRO A 276 -2.04 -17.82 7.13
CA PRO A 276 -2.56 -17.52 8.45
C PRO A 276 -2.15 -16.11 8.83
N ALA A 277 -3.14 -15.26 9.04
CA ALA A 277 -2.95 -14.10 9.86
C ALA A 277 -2.57 -14.56 11.26
N THR A 278 -1.33 -14.33 11.68
CA THR A 278 -1.14 -14.08 13.12
C THR A 278 -2.08 -12.90 13.43
N GLU A 279 -3.09 -13.12 14.27
CA GLU A 279 -4.12 -12.14 14.62
C GLU A 279 -3.48 -10.78 14.93
N THR A 280 -2.33 -10.80 15.62
CA THR A 280 -1.53 -9.62 15.95
C THR A 280 -1.03 -8.82 14.73
N ILE A 281 -0.60 -9.47 13.64
CA ILE A 281 -0.15 -8.75 12.43
C ILE A 281 -1.36 -8.19 11.68
N ALA A 282 -2.48 -8.93 11.68
CA ALA A 282 -3.74 -8.44 11.14
C ALA A 282 -4.24 -7.23 11.95
N GLU A 283 -4.17 -7.23 13.27
CA GLU A 283 -4.56 -6.11 14.12
C GLU A 283 -3.74 -4.85 13.85
N VAL A 284 -2.41 -5.01 13.75
CA VAL A 284 -1.48 -3.90 13.46
C VAL A 284 -1.79 -3.23 12.12
N ALA A 285 -2.18 -4.00 11.09
CA ALA A 285 -2.52 -3.47 9.77
C ALA A 285 -4.02 -3.16 9.58
N GLY A 286 -4.90 -3.81 10.34
CA GLY A 286 -6.27 -4.15 9.98
C GLY A 286 -7.29 -3.02 10.06
N THR A 287 -6.90 -1.88 10.62
CA THR A 287 -7.75 -0.69 10.60
C THR A 287 -6.96 0.57 10.26
N TYR A 288 -5.70 0.43 9.81
CA TYR A 288 -4.87 1.57 9.50
C TYR A 288 -5.42 2.33 8.30
N LYS A 289 -5.78 3.58 8.54
CA LYS A 289 -6.10 4.53 7.47
C LYS A 289 -4.89 5.43 7.29
N PRO A 290 -4.14 5.30 6.17
CA PRO A 290 -3.03 6.20 5.92
C PRO A 290 -3.55 7.62 5.94
N GLY A 291 -3.07 8.42 6.88
CA GLY A 291 -3.17 9.85 6.73
C GLY A 291 -2.42 10.28 5.47
N ARG A 292 -2.77 11.45 4.93
CA ARG A 292 -2.07 11.96 3.74
C ARG A 292 -0.58 12.00 4.07
N PRO A 293 0.30 11.30 3.33
CA PRO A 293 1.72 11.44 3.54
C PRO A 293 2.04 12.92 3.44
N SER A 294 2.86 13.43 4.35
CA SER A 294 3.29 14.82 4.37
C SER A 294 3.92 15.25 3.02
N GLY A 295 4.30 14.27 2.19
CA GLY A 295 5.04 14.43 0.94
C GLY A 295 6.53 14.64 1.20
N GLY A 296 6.98 14.36 2.42
CA GLY A 296 8.29 14.73 2.94
C GLY A 296 8.32 16.19 3.38
N ASP A 297 9.43 16.59 4.02
CA ASP A 297 9.55 17.92 4.64
C ASP A 297 9.17 19.08 3.71
N GLU A 298 9.42 18.98 2.40
CA GLU A 298 9.15 20.06 1.46
C GLU A 298 7.65 20.29 1.21
N GLN A 299 6.89 19.22 0.99
CA GLN A 299 5.47 19.33 0.70
C GLN A 299 4.66 19.64 1.97
N GLN A 300 5.10 19.11 3.11
CA GLN A 300 4.57 19.47 4.43
C GLN A 300 4.82 20.93 4.76
N LEU A 301 6.05 21.40 4.51
CA LEU A 301 6.41 22.80 4.69
C LEU A 301 5.57 23.68 3.77
N ARG A 302 5.41 23.34 2.48
CA ARG A 302 4.54 24.10 1.57
C ARG A 302 3.09 24.16 2.08
N TYR A 303 2.53 23.02 2.50
CA TYR A 303 1.17 23.00 3.05
C TYR A 303 1.05 23.88 4.30
N LEU A 304 1.93 23.70 5.29
CA LEU A 304 1.93 24.51 6.51
C LEU A 304 2.12 25.99 6.19
N VAL A 305 3.10 26.30 5.35
CA VAL A 305 3.47 27.65 4.96
C VAL A 305 2.35 28.35 4.21
N PHE A 306 1.52 27.70 3.39
CA PHE A 306 0.48 28.37 2.61
C PHE A 306 -0.94 28.21 3.16
N GLN A 307 -1.21 27.20 3.99
CA GLN A 307 -2.58 26.87 4.44
C GLN A 307 -2.79 27.06 5.94
N GLU A 308 -1.78 26.86 6.79
CA GLU A 308 -1.97 26.74 8.24
C GLU A 308 -1.28 27.85 9.06
N LEU A 309 -0.04 28.21 8.71
CA LEU A 309 0.72 29.21 9.44
C LEU A 309 0.18 30.63 9.21
N PRO A 310 0.48 31.61 10.08
CA PRO A 310 0.20 33.00 9.77
C PRO A 310 1.00 33.49 8.55
N PRO A 311 0.58 34.59 7.89
CA PRO A 311 1.29 35.15 6.74
C PRO A 311 2.76 35.51 7.01
N SER A 312 3.11 35.79 8.27
CA SER A 312 4.48 35.99 8.74
C SER A 312 4.76 35.04 9.89
N PHE A 313 5.80 34.22 9.79
CA PHE A 313 6.16 33.18 10.77
C PHE A 313 7.67 33.08 10.99
N SER A 314 8.09 32.56 12.14
CA SER A 314 9.48 32.27 12.46
C SER A 314 9.82 30.81 12.15
N ILE A 315 11.12 30.51 12.01
CA ILE A 315 11.57 29.12 11.85
C ILE A 315 11.28 28.28 13.10
N ALA A 316 11.19 28.88 14.28
CA ALA A 316 10.85 28.17 15.52
C ALA A 316 9.37 27.74 15.53
N GLU A 317 8.46 28.60 15.06
CA GLU A 317 7.04 28.28 14.87
C GLU A 317 6.87 27.15 13.86
N LEU A 318 7.64 27.17 12.76
CA LEU A 318 7.64 26.08 11.77
C LEU A 318 8.22 24.78 12.36
N GLN A 319 9.33 24.85 13.10
CA GLN A 319 9.94 23.68 13.73
C GLN A 319 9.02 23.05 14.79
N ALA A 320 8.23 23.85 15.52
CA ALA A 320 7.24 23.33 16.45
C ALA A 320 6.15 22.48 15.76
N ARG A 321 5.83 22.80 14.49
CA ARG A 321 4.90 22.02 13.65
C ARG A 321 5.57 20.88 12.88
N MET A 322 6.90 20.87 12.81
CA MET A 322 7.72 19.86 12.14
C MET A 322 8.91 19.44 13.03
N PRO A 323 8.65 18.80 14.20
CA PRO A 323 9.69 18.52 15.19
C PRO A 323 10.81 17.60 14.67
N ASP A 324 10.48 16.75 13.69
CA ASP A 324 11.40 15.79 13.08
C ASP A 324 12.34 16.42 12.04
N ALA A 325 12.07 17.67 11.60
CA ALA A 325 12.89 18.37 10.61
C ALA A 325 13.97 19.23 11.28
N THR A 326 15.23 19.04 10.87
CA THR A 326 16.34 19.85 11.39
C THR A 326 16.21 21.31 10.94
N ARG A 327 16.67 22.26 11.77
CA ARG A 327 16.66 23.69 11.41
C ARG A 327 17.40 23.98 10.10
N GLU A 328 18.48 23.28 9.82
CA GLU A 328 19.23 23.42 8.57
C GLU A 328 18.39 23.02 7.37
N ARG A 329 17.66 21.90 7.48
CA ARG A 329 16.76 21.42 6.42
C ARG A 329 15.60 22.41 6.19
N LEU A 330 14.99 22.90 7.26
CA LEU A 330 13.93 23.91 7.18
C LEU A 330 14.44 25.21 6.52
N ARG A 331 15.64 25.68 6.87
CA ARG A 331 16.26 26.84 6.20
C ARG A 331 16.49 26.61 4.71
N SER A 332 17.00 25.43 4.34
CA SER A 332 17.22 25.09 2.94
C SER A 332 15.91 25.10 2.13
N LEU A 333 14.82 24.59 2.71
CA LEU A 333 13.51 24.56 2.05
C LEU A 333 12.85 25.95 1.97
N LEU A 334 12.91 26.75 3.04
CA LEU A 334 12.46 28.14 3.02
C LEU A 334 13.25 28.98 2.02
N GLY A 335 14.56 28.74 1.92
CA GLY A 335 15.43 29.33 0.90
C GLY A 335 14.93 29.05 -0.51
N ARG A 336 14.58 27.78 -0.83
CA ARG A 336 13.99 27.43 -2.13
C ARG A 336 12.69 28.17 -2.40
N LEU A 337 11.78 28.24 -1.42
CA LEU A 337 10.52 28.97 -1.59
C LEU A 337 10.72 30.46 -1.81
N ARG A 338 11.74 31.06 -1.19
CA ARG A 338 12.15 32.44 -1.48
C ARG A 338 12.73 32.57 -2.88
N ASP A 339 13.59 31.64 -3.29
CA ASP A 339 14.17 31.65 -4.64
C ASP A 339 13.09 31.42 -5.73
N GLU A 340 11.99 30.75 -5.39
CA GLU A 340 10.77 30.64 -6.20
C GLU A 340 9.87 31.89 -6.18
N GLY A 341 10.25 32.93 -5.44
CA GLY A 341 9.46 34.17 -5.30
C GLY A 341 8.20 34.02 -4.44
N ARG A 342 8.09 32.96 -3.64
CA ARG A 342 6.90 32.67 -2.83
C ARG A 342 7.00 33.14 -1.38
N LEU A 343 8.22 33.42 -0.92
CA LEU A 343 8.51 33.89 0.44
C LEU A 343 9.56 35.01 0.42
N GLU A 344 9.48 35.89 1.39
CA GLU A 344 10.53 36.85 1.73
C GLU A 344 11.00 36.65 3.17
N CYS A 345 12.28 36.91 3.43
CA CYS A 345 12.85 36.82 4.77
C CYS A 345 13.16 38.23 5.28
N THR A 346 12.50 38.62 6.37
CA THR A 346 12.69 39.92 7.03
C THR A 346 13.44 39.74 8.35
N GLY A 347 14.40 40.62 8.63
CA GLY A 347 15.24 40.56 9.83
C GLY A 347 16.44 39.58 9.75
N ARG A 348 17.15 39.41 10.88
CA ARG A 348 18.36 38.56 10.98
C ARG A 348 18.38 37.76 12.29
N GLY A 349 19.07 36.64 12.30
CA GLY A 349 19.32 35.84 13.50
C GLY A 349 18.03 35.22 14.09
N ARG A 350 17.86 35.28 15.42
CA ARG A 350 16.67 34.76 16.11
C ARG A 350 15.40 35.56 15.82
N ALA A 351 15.52 36.81 15.38
CA ALA A 351 14.41 37.69 15.05
C ALA A 351 13.95 37.57 13.58
N ALA A 352 14.59 36.71 12.78
CA ALA A 352 14.23 36.53 11.37
C ALA A 352 12.82 35.92 11.24
N ARG A 353 11.99 36.55 10.40
CA ARG A 353 10.65 36.07 10.03
C ARG A 353 10.59 35.83 8.53
N TRP A 354 9.77 34.86 8.13
CA TRP A 354 9.46 34.53 6.75
C TRP A 354 8.03 34.99 6.47
N GLN A 355 7.85 35.71 5.38
CA GLN A 355 6.58 36.28 4.99
C GLN A 355 6.16 35.72 3.64
N ARG A 356 4.87 35.38 3.50
CA ARG A 356 4.27 35.00 2.21
C ARG A 356 4.29 36.18 1.26
N VAL A 357 4.75 35.92 0.04
CA VAL A 357 4.54 36.80 -1.09
C VAL A 357 3.35 36.23 -1.85
N ASP A 358 2.25 36.97 -1.89
CA ASP A 358 1.14 36.61 -2.77
C ASP A 358 1.60 36.77 -4.22
N PRO A 359 1.31 35.78 -5.09
CA PRO A 359 1.78 35.77 -6.47
C PRO A 359 1.21 36.91 -7.32
#